data_AF-A0A6J4TSN7-F1
#
_entry.id   AF-A0A6J4TSN7-F1
#
_cell.length_a   1.000
_cell.length_b   1.000
_cell.length_c   1.000
_cell.angle_alpha   90.00
_cell.angle_beta   90.00
_cell.angle_gamma   90.00
#
_symmetry.space_group_name_H-M   'P 1'
#
loop_
_entity.id
_entity.type
_entity.pdbx_description
1 polymer ?
#
loop_
_entity_poly.entity_id
_entity_poly.type
_entity_poly.pdbx_seq_one_letter_code
_entity_poly.pdbx_strand_id
1 'polypeptide(L)'
;RPDPRNVEARVGLAVAGFDKDRPADAFGLLGPLVRDNPDAASPRLHLALLLRWIGSHDKARAEFRQVARAAPDARLGRLAAAFAEVG
;
A
#
# COMPACT_ATOMS: atom_id res chain seq x y z
N ARG A 1 18.68 -14.03 -6.01
CA ARG A 1 17.36 -13.64 -6.58
C ARG A 1 16.36 -13.56 -5.43
N PRO A 2 15.53 -12.51 -5.31
CA PRO A 2 14.45 -12.50 -4.32
C PRO A 2 13.45 -13.63 -4.63
N ASP A 3 12.85 -14.22 -3.60
CA ASP A 3 11.80 -15.23 -3.75
C ASP A 3 10.57 -14.57 -4.38
N PRO A 4 10.11 -15.02 -5.57
CA PRO A 4 8.96 -14.44 -6.25
C PRO A 4 7.64 -14.60 -5.48
N ARG A 5 7.60 -15.43 -4.43
CA ARG A 5 6.44 -15.57 -3.53
C ARG A 5 6.51 -14.67 -2.30
N ASN A 6 7.66 -14.05 -2.03
CA ASN A 6 7.80 -13.14 -0.90
C ASN A 6 6.97 -11.86 -1.14
N VAL A 7 6.03 -11.58 -0.23
CA VAL A 7 5.10 -10.45 -0.32
C VAL A 7 5.85 -9.12 -0.43
N GLU A 8 6.86 -8.89 0.40
CA GLU A 8 7.63 -7.64 0.41
C GLU A 8 8.44 -7.45 -0.88
N ALA A 9 9.00 -8.53 -1.42
CA ALA A 9 9.69 -8.47 -2.71
C ALA A 9 8.74 -8.08 -3.86
N ARG A 10 7.50 -8.61 -3.84
CA ARG A 10 6.46 -8.26 -4.82
C ARG A 10 5.94 -6.83 -4.64
N VAL A 11 5.83 -6.35 -3.41
CA VAL A 11 5.56 -4.93 -3.11
C VAL A 11 6.67 -4.06 -3.69
N GLY A 12 7.94 -4.42 -3.45
CA GLY A 12 9.09 -3.71 -4.00
C GLY A 12 9.07 -3.59 -5.51
N LEU A 13 8.68 -4.67 -6.23
CA LEU A 13 8.50 -4.64 -7.67
C LEU A 13 7.43 -3.65 -8.12
N ALA A 14 6.27 -3.65 -7.44
CA ALA A 14 5.17 -2.74 -7.77
C ALA A 14 5.56 -1.27 -7.54
N VAL A 15 6.26 -0.99 -6.45
CA VAL A 15 6.72 0.37 -6.12
C VAL A 15 7.81 0.83 -7.09
N ALA A 16 8.78 -0.04 -7.41
CA ALA A 16 9.85 0.28 -8.35
C ALA A 16 9.33 0.51 -9.78
N GLY A 17 8.25 -0.14 -10.17
CA GLY A 17 7.57 0.03 -11.46
C GLY A 17 6.49 1.12 -11.47
N PHE A 18 6.33 1.89 -10.40
CA PHE A 18 5.27 2.89 -10.35
C PHE A 18 5.55 4.06 -11.30
N ASP A 19 4.56 4.29 -12.17
CA ASP A 19 4.53 5.36 -13.15
C ASP A 19 3.23 6.15 -12.94
N LYS A 20 3.34 7.48 -12.77
CA LYS A 20 2.15 8.33 -12.54
C LYS A 20 1.26 8.43 -13.76
N ASP A 21 1.83 8.28 -14.96
CA ASP A 21 1.07 8.33 -16.21
C ASP A 21 0.45 6.96 -16.54
N ARG A 22 0.95 5.88 -15.92
CA ARG A 22 0.42 4.51 -16.04
C ARG A 22 0.29 3.81 -14.69
N PRO A 23 -0.54 4.34 -13.79
CA PRO A 23 -0.58 3.83 -12.42
C PRO A 23 -1.25 2.45 -12.32
N ALA A 24 -2.03 2.06 -13.34
CA ALA A 24 -2.72 0.78 -13.39
C ALA A 24 -1.77 -0.43 -13.26
N ASP A 25 -0.54 -0.33 -13.76
CA ASP A 25 0.43 -1.43 -13.72
C ASP A 25 0.84 -1.76 -12.27
N ALA A 26 1.22 -0.74 -11.50
CA ALA A 26 1.56 -0.89 -10.09
C ALA A 26 0.33 -1.30 -9.25
N PHE A 27 -0.85 -0.75 -9.57
CA PHE A 27 -2.09 -1.14 -8.91
C PHE A 27 -2.49 -2.59 -9.20
N GLY A 28 -2.25 -3.08 -10.41
CA GLY A 28 -2.46 -4.47 -10.81
C GLY A 28 -1.56 -5.45 -10.06
N LEU A 29 -0.39 -4.99 -9.59
CA LEU A 29 0.52 -5.78 -8.76
C LEU A 29 0.15 -5.73 -7.27
N LEU A 30 -0.22 -4.57 -6.73
CA LEU A 30 -0.55 -4.40 -5.30
C LEU A 30 -1.95 -4.92 -4.94
N GLY A 31 -2.94 -4.75 -5.81
CA GLY A 31 -4.33 -5.14 -5.53
C GLY A 31 -4.49 -6.63 -5.15
N PRO A 32 -3.92 -7.58 -5.93
CA PRO A 32 -3.91 -9.00 -5.56
C PRO A 32 -3.17 -9.26 -4.25
N LEU A 33 -2.04 -8.58 -4.00
CA LEU A 33 -1.29 -8.76 -2.74
C LEU A 33 -2.14 -8.41 -1.52
N VAL A 34 -2.90 -7.32 -1.59
CA VAL A 34 -3.83 -6.90 -0.53
C VAL A 34 -4.95 -7.93 -0.32
N ARG A 35 -5.48 -8.49 -1.41
CA ARG A 35 -6.56 -9.49 -1.36
C ARG A 35 -6.09 -10.82 -0.79
N ASP A 36 -4.93 -11.28 -1.25
CA ASP A 36 -4.42 -12.62 -0.94
C ASP A 36 -3.69 -12.65 0.42
N ASN A 37 -3.27 -11.48 0.94
CA ASN A 37 -2.55 -11.35 2.22
C ASN A 37 -3.22 -10.27 3.09
N PRO A 38 -4.46 -10.48 3.56
CA PRO A 38 -5.22 -9.46 4.27
C PRO A 38 -4.56 -8.98 5.57
N ASP A 39 -3.75 -9.85 6.20
CA ASP A 39 -3.02 -9.56 7.44
C ASP A 39 -1.67 -8.84 7.19
N ALA A 40 -1.20 -8.81 5.95
CA ALA A 40 0.02 -8.09 5.59
C ALA A 40 -0.27 -6.59 5.44
N ALA A 41 0.19 -5.80 6.40
CA ALA A 41 0.00 -4.35 6.38
C ALA A 41 0.74 -3.64 5.22
N SER A 42 1.89 -4.18 4.79
CA SER A 42 2.78 -3.53 3.81
C SER A 42 2.14 -3.34 2.42
N PRO A 43 1.51 -4.35 1.78
CA PRO A 43 0.81 -4.15 0.51
C PRO A 43 -0.25 -3.04 0.54
N ARG A 44 -1.07 -3.02 1.60
CA ARG A 44 -2.15 -2.02 1.73
C ARG A 44 -1.61 -0.62 2.01
N LEU A 45 -0.54 -0.50 2.79
CA LEU A 45 0.14 0.77 3.01
C LEU A 45 0.70 1.35 1.70
N HIS A 46 1.36 0.52 0.90
CA HIS A 46 1.90 0.97 -0.38
C HIS A 46 0.79 1.30 -1.38
N LEU A 47 -0.31 0.54 -1.38
CA LEU A 47 -1.50 0.88 -2.17
C LEU A 47 -2.01 2.29 -1.83
N ALA A 48 -2.11 2.60 -0.53
CA ALA A 48 -2.52 3.92 -0.05
C ALA A 48 -1.54 5.03 -0.48
N LEU A 49 -0.24 4.78 -0.41
CA LEU A 49 0.79 5.73 -0.85
C LEU A 49 0.71 6.01 -2.36
N LEU A 50 0.55 4.99 -3.20
CA LEU A 50 0.40 5.18 -4.64
C LEU A 50 -0.88 5.93 -4.99
N LEU A 51 -2.00 5.64 -4.31
CA LEU A 51 -3.26 6.39 -4.44
C LEU A 51 -3.06 7.87 -4.06
N ARG A 52 -2.26 8.16 -3.03
CA ARG A 52 -1.95 9.55 -2.67
C ARG A 52 -1.10 10.23 -3.74
N TRP A 53 -0.10 9.55 -4.28
CA TRP A 53 0.78 10.11 -5.31
C TRP A 53 0.10 10.42 -6.65
N ILE A 54 -0.99 9.73 -6.97
CA ILE A 54 -1.85 10.03 -8.14
C ILE A 54 -3.02 10.97 -7.80
N GLY A 55 -3.03 11.58 -6.62
CA GLY A 55 -4.05 12.57 -6.23
C GLY A 55 -5.39 11.98 -5.79
N SER A 56 -5.49 10.65 -5.65
CA SER A 56 -6.69 9.97 -5.11
C SER A 56 -6.70 9.99 -3.57
N HIS A 57 -6.69 11.20 -2.99
CA HIS A 57 -6.54 11.44 -1.56
C HIS A 57 -7.58 10.71 -0.70
N ASP A 58 -8.86 10.70 -1.11
CA ASP A 58 -9.92 10.04 -0.35
C ASP A 58 -9.74 8.52 -0.29
N LYS A 59 -9.38 7.91 -1.43
CA LYS A 59 -9.09 6.47 -1.51
C LYS A 59 -7.85 6.12 -0.70
N ALA A 60 -6.81 6.94 -0.80
CA ALA A 60 -5.59 6.79 -0.01
C ALA A 60 -5.91 6.82 1.50
N ARG A 61 -6.70 7.80 1.94
CA ARG A 61 -7.10 7.94 3.35
C ARG A 61 -7.89 6.73 3.85
N ALA A 62 -8.79 6.18 3.03
CA ALA A 62 -9.52 4.97 3.37
C ALA A 62 -8.58 3.77 3.59
N GLU A 63 -7.60 3.57 2.71
CA GLU A 63 -6.62 2.49 2.85
C GLU A 63 -5.67 2.70 4.04
N PHE A 64 -5.20 3.92 4.29
CA PHE A 64 -4.40 4.24 5.48
C PHE A 64 -5.16 3.93 6.78
N ARG A 65 -6.45 4.28 6.86
CA ARG A 65 -7.28 3.95 8.03
C ARG A 65 -7.41 2.45 8.26
N GLN A 66 -7.51 1.66 7.19
CA GLN A 66 -7.56 0.21 7.31
C GLN A 66 -6.25 -0.36 7.86
N VAL A 67 -5.10 0.12 7.38
CA VAL A 67 -3.78 -0.29 7.92
C VAL A 67 -3.64 0.10 9.39
N ALA A 68 -4.04 1.32 9.75
CA ALA A 68 -3.99 1.80 11.14
C ALA A 68 -4.87 0.96 12.07
N ARG A 69 -6.07 0.57 11.64
CA ARG A 69 -6.99 -0.26 12.42
C ARG A 69 -6.51 -1.71 12.57
N ALA A 70 -5.89 -2.27 11.54
CA ALA A 70 -5.42 -3.65 11.56
C ALA A 70 -4.20 -3.84 12.46
N ALA A 71 -3.36 -2.81 12.61
CA ALA A 71 -2.11 -2.92 13.37
C ALA A 71 -1.77 -1.63 14.16
N PRO A 72 -2.63 -1.18 15.09
CA PRO A 72 -2.50 0.12 15.75
C PRO A 72 -1.18 0.30 16.50
N ASP A 73 -0.65 -0.78 17.08
CA ASP A 73 0.60 -0.79 17.84
C ASP A 73 1.83 -1.14 17.00
N ALA A 74 1.64 -1.47 15.72
CA ALA A 74 2.75 -1.71 14.81
C ALA A 74 3.28 -0.39 14.24
N ARG A 75 4.57 -0.39 13.86
CA ARG A 75 5.21 0.76 13.21
C ARG A 75 4.44 1.21 11.96
N LEU A 76 4.00 0.26 11.12
CA LEU A 76 3.27 0.58 9.89
C LEU A 76 1.86 1.11 10.15
N GLY A 77 1.16 0.63 11.19
CA GLY A 77 -0.15 1.15 11.56
C GLY A 77 -0.09 2.56 12.12
N ARG A 78 0.90 2.87 12.97
CA ARG A 78 1.15 4.26 13.42
C ARG A 78 1.50 5.19 12.27
N LEU A 79 2.34 4.73 11.32
CA LEU A 79 2.68 5.49 10.13
C LEU A 79 1.43 5.76 9.26
N ALA A 80 0.60 4.74 9.06
CA ALA A 80 -0.65 4.88 8.32
C ALA A 80 -1.61 5.84 9.02
N ALA A 81 -1.73 5.79 10.35
CA ALA A 81 -2.55 6.73 11.11
C ALA A 81 -2.09 8.18 10.86
N ALA A 82 -0.79 8.46 10.91
CA ALA A 82 -0.27 9.79 10.60
C ALA A 82 -0.65 10.26 9.18
N PHE A 83 -0.53 9.40 8.17
CA PHE A 83 -0.95 9.73 6.80
C PHE A 83 -2.46 9.88 6.63
N ALA A 84 -3.26 9.16 7.43
CA ALA A 84 -4.71 9.24 7.41
C ALA A 84 -5.25 10.55 7.98
N GLU A 85 -4.45 11.27 8.78
CA GLU A 85 -4.81 12.57 9.35
C GLU A 85 -4.35 13.73 8.46
N VAL A 86 -3.20 13.61 7.80
CA VAL A 86 -2.66 14.67 6.94
C VAL A 86 -3.43 14.74 5.61
N GLY A 87 -4.16 15.85 5.41
CA GLY A 87 -4.73 16.37 4.14
C GLY A 87 -3.94 15.96 2.91
#